data_AF-A0A3R6H165-F1
#
_entry.id   AF-A0A3R6H165-F1
#
_cell.length_a   1.000
_cell.length_b   1.000
_cell.length_c   1.000
_cell.angle_alpha   90.00
_cell.angle_beta   90.00
_cell.angle_gamma   90.00
#
_symmetry.space_group_name_H-M   'P 1'
#
loop_
_entity.id
_entity.type
_entity.pdbx_description
1 polymer ?
#
loop_
_entity_poly.entity_id
_entity_poly.type
_entity_poly.pdbx_seq_one_letter_code
_entity_poly.pdbx_strand_id
1 'polypeptide(L)'
;MKEKIQKVFRQNIPFVVVFVTALIWHLVIKISAGDDVVYFQTLMDGRSIWEILAHRYATWSSRMAIEFVLIPLVQVPWLWKILDIIVFTLIPVLLYRLLFLNPEKYLDMECNINKTAGKWLVCAFMLLYPFSDMVSAGWIATTVNYLWPLLGLLYIALLLQKLAQKGHVHWYEGAGGVVSCIFCSSQEQVAAILLVLLFLAMVYSWRRKKSGSLWIYGYAVIDVISLFTILRCPGNGIRSMQEVEGRMPEFAYFSVWEKIYMGAANIERIFVAQVNSIFLIVSAVLAVLVGLKTKNLIKTLLSSVPVFCILGYALIRTGHPWYEKIFIIPKQTAEWNFKDPANWFPVIFLIVTVAGMSYALFCLMREKLETYFYTIAILGVGLASGIVMGFSPTIYASADRPYIYLYFILMAVCLFCIRQMRGQIRKEVPVLVLNMSAVILGLFCMVNIAETLWMCHIM
;
A
#
# COMPACT_ATOMS: atom_id res chain seq x y z
N MET A 1 5.80 23.12 32.32
CA MET A 1 6.06 23.07 30.85
C MET A 1 6.99 21.92 30.46
N LYS A 2 8.17 21.76 31.10
CA LYS A 2 9.15 20.68 30.83
C LYS A 2 8.58 19.26 30.96
N GLU A 3 7.81 18.97 32.01
CA GLU A 3 7.16 17.66 32.21
C GLU A 3 6.10 17.34 31.14
N LYS A 4 5.31 18.34 30.72
CA LYS A 4 4.29 18.17 29.67
C LYS A 4 4.94 17.85 28.33
N ILE A 5 6.04 18.53 27.99
CA ILE A 5 6.84 18.26 26.78
C ILE A 5 7.45 16.85 26.84
N GLN A 6 8.08 16.48 27.96
CA GLN A 6 8.65 15.14 28.14
C GLN A 6 7.59 14.03 28.04
N LYS A 7 6.39 14.27 28.57
CA LYS A 7 5.26 13.32 28.49
C LYS A 7 4.77 13.15 27.04
N VAL A 8 4.62 14.24 26.29
CA VAL A 8 4.25 14.19 24.86
C VAL A 8 5.32 13.47 24.04
N PHE A 9 6.60 13.75 24.30
CA PHE A 9 7.71 13.08 23.63
C PHE A 9 7.69 11.56 23.88
N ARG A 10 7.60 11.12 25.15
CA ARG A 10 7.55 9.69 25.50
C ARG A 10 6.39 8.94 24.82
N GLN A 11 5.26 9.60 24.62
CA GLN A 11 4.09 9.00 23.97
C GLN A 11 4.22 8.89 22.45
N ASN A 12 5.15 9.61 21.83
CA ASN A 12 5.36 9.63 20.38
C ASN A 12 6.69 9.00 19.97
N ILE A 13 7.42 8.37 20.91
CA ILE A 13 8.63 7.58 20.64
C ILE A 13 8.48 6.65 19.42
N PRO A 14 7.37 5.91 19.22
CA PRO A 14 7.25 5.03 18.05
C PRO A 14 7.44 5.78 16.71
N PHE A 15 6.84 6.97 16.58
CA PHE A 15 6.98 7.78 15.38
C PHE A 15 8.40 8.39 15.27
N VAL A 16 9.02 8.70 16.40
CA VAL A 16 10.43 9.15 16.44
C VAL A 16 11.36 8.03 15.95
N VAL A 17 11.10 6.77 16.30
CA VAL A 17 11.88 5.63 15.80
C VAL A 17 11.78 5.55 14.27
N VAL A 18 10.57 5.61 13.71
CA VAL A 18 10.38 5.63 12.24
C VAL A 18 11.13 6.79 11.60
N PHE A 19 11.02 7.99 12.18
CA PHE A 19 11.73 9.18 11.71
C PHE A 19 13.26 8.98 11.71
N VAL A 20 13.82 8.45 12.80
CA VAL A 20 15.27 8.20 12.91
C VAL A 20 15.72 7.14 11.91
N THR A 21 14.95 6.07 11.71
CA THR A 21 15.24 5.06 10.69
C THR A 21 15.24 5.66 9.29
N ALA A 22 14.20 6.43 8.94
CA ALA A 22 14.13 7.11 7.66
C ALA A 22 15.30 8.10 7.47
N LEU A 23 15.64 8.86 8.51
CA LEU A 23 16.80 9.76 8.50
C LEU A 23 18.09 9.00 8.19
N ILE A 24 18.34 7.87 8.86
CA ILE A 24 19.55 7.05 8.62
C ILE A 24 19.62 6.58 7.17
N TRP A 25 18.52 6.07 6.61
CA TRP A 25 18.50 5.67 5.20
C TRP A 25 18.83 6.84 4.28
N HIS A 26 18.16 7.98 4.44
CA HIS A 26 18.34 9.16 3.58
C HIS A 26 19.71 9.81 3.70
N LEU A 27 20.42 9.65 4.82
CA LEU A 27 21.81 10.08 4.95
C LEU A 27 22.75 9.27 4.03
N VAL A 28 22.43 8.00 3.76
CA VAL A 28 23.28 7.08 2.98
C VAL A 28 22.84 6.98 1.51
N ILE A 29 21.56 7.23 1.20
CA ILE A 29 21.02 7.20 -0.18
C ILE A 29 21.85 8.04 -1.14
N LYS A 30 22.29 7.39 -2.22
CA LYS A 30 22.89 8.01 -3.40
C LYS A 30 21.82 8.23 -4.46
N ILE A 31 21.91 9.36 -5.15
CA ILE A 31 20.90 9.79 -6.13
C ILE A 31 21.63 9.89 -7.46
N SER A 32 21.66 8.78 -8.20
CA SER A 32 22.43 8.67 -9.45
C SER A 32 21.96 7.54 -10.37
N ALA A 33 20.72 7.06 -10.23
CA ALA A 33 20.25 5.88 -10.94
C ALA A 33 18.82 6.02 -11.46
N GLY A 34 18.51 5.30 -12.54
CA GLY A 34 17.17 5.17 -13.10
C GLY A 34 16.60 6.48 -13.66
N ASP A 35 15.30 6.66 -13.49
CA ASP A 35 14.53 7.79 -14.01
C ASP A 35 14.97 9.12 -13.38
N ASP A 36 15.59 9.11 -12.20
CA ASP A 36 16.15 10.31 -11.56
C ASP A 36 17.14 11.02 -12.51
N VAL A 37 17.96 10.26 -13.25
CA VAL A 37 18.91 10.83 -14.22
C VAL A 37 18.19 11.43 -15.43
N VAL A 38 17.14 10.76 -15.91
CA VAL A 38 16.34 11.21 -17.06
C VAL A 38 15.60 12.52 -16.72
N TYR A 39 14.99 12.59 -15.55
CA TYR A 39 14.33 13.81 -15.07
C TYR A 39 15.33 14.94 -14.83
N PHE A 40 16.53 14.62 -14.32
CA PHE A 40 17.60 15.61 -14.16
C PHE A 40 17.96 16.25 -15.52
N GLN A 41 18.19 15.42 -16.55
CA GLN A 41 18.54 15.90 -17.89
C GLN A 41 17.43 16.74 -18.53
N THR A 42 16.16 16.41 -18.27
CA THR A 42 15.01 17.12 -18.85
C THR A 42 14.98 18.62 -18.52
N LEU A 43 15.51 19.02 -17.35
CA LEU A 43 15.60 20.43 -16.95
C LEU A 43 16.84 21.16 -17.48
N MET A 44 17.83 20.44 -18.01
CA MET A 44 19.03 21.03 -18.60
C MET A 44 18.77 21.63 -20.00
N ASP A 45 17.63 21.30 -20.61
CA ASP A 45 17.22 21.75 -21.94
C ASP A 45 16.76 23.24 -21.98
N GLY A 46 16.73 23.94 -20.84
CA GLY A 46 16.34 25.36 -20.75
C GLY A 46 14.85 25.66 -20.99
N ARG A 47 14.03 24.63 -21.22
CA ARG A 47 12.57 24.74 -21.35
C ARG A 47 11.91 25.08 -20.02
N SER A 48 10.79 25.80 -20.07
CA SER A 48 9.97 26.02 -18.89
C SER A 48 9.31 24.73 -18.39
N ILE A 49 8.99 24.65 -17.10
CA ILE A 49 8.31 23.48 -16.52
C ILE A 49 6.98 23.17 -17.24
N TRP A 50 6.26 24.20 -17.70
CA TRP A 50 4.99 24.05 -18.40
C TRP A 50 5.17 23.43 -19.79
N GLU A 51 6.21 23.82 -20.53
CA GLU A 51 6.56 23.23 -21.82
C GLU A 51 7.00 21.78 -21.67
N ILE A 52 7.81 21.48 -20.64
CA ILE A 52 8.23 20.12 -20.33
C ILE A 52 7.01 19.25 -20.03
N LEU A 53 6.12 19.70 -19.17
CA LEU A 53 4.91 18.96 -18.81
C LEU A 53 3.98 18.78 -20.01
N ALA A 54 3.76 19.81 -20.83
CA ALA A 54 2.95 19.69 -22.05
C ALA A 54 3.53 18.67 -23.02
N HIS A 55 4.86 18.70 -23.22
CA HIS A 55 5.55 17.70 -24.04
C HIS A 55 5.40 16.29 -23.47
N ARG A 56 5.57 16.11 -22.15
CA ARG A 56 5.43 14.80 -21.49
C ARG A 56 4.00 14.28 -21.50
N TYR A 57 2.99 15.14 -21.40
CA TYR A 57 1.59 14.75 -21.61
C TYR A 57 1.35 14.23 -23.03
N ALA A 58 1.96 14.91 -24.01
CA ALA A 58 1.84 14.53 -25.42
C ALA A 58 2.55 13.21 -25.74
N THR A 59 3.64 12.87 -25.03
CA THR A 59 4.59 11.83 -25.48
C THR A 59 4.85 10.69 -24.49
N TRP A 60 4.59 10.86 -23.18
CA TRP A 60 5.05 9.91 -22.18
C TRP A 60 4.09 9.57 -21.02
N SER A 61 3.52 10.57 -20.34
CA SER A 61 2.92 10.37 -19.01
C SER A 61 1.77 11.33 -18.71
N SER A 62 0.70 10.82 -18.10
CA SER A 62 -0.41 11.61 -17.56
C SER A 62 -0.18 12.20 -16.18
N ARG A 63 0.96 11.91 -15.53
CA ARG A 63 1.19 12.19 -14.10
C ARG A 63 1.57 13.64 -13.82
N MET A 64 0.81 14.58 -14.38
CA MET A 64 1.15 15.99 -14.45
C MET A 64 1.36 16.64 -13.08
N ALA A 65 0.49 16.38 -12.11
CA ALA A 65 0.62 16.99 -10.78
C ALA A 65 1.82 16.43 -10.01
N ILE A 66 2.12 15.15 -10.21
CA ILE A 66 3.29 14.47 -9.64
C ILE A 66 4.57 15.00 -10.29
N GLU A 67 4.61 15.03 -11.62
CA GLU A 67 5.77 15.47 -12.40
C GLU A 67 6.07 16.95 -12.19
N PHE A 68 5.06 17.80 -11.97
CA PHE A 68 5.24 19.20 -11.61
C PHE A 68 6.07 19.39 -10.33
N VAL A 69 5.95 18.47 -9.36
CA VAL A 69 6.75 18.49 -8.13
C VAL A 69 8.06 17.74 -8.32
N LEU A 70 8.00 16.56 -8.94
CA LEU A 70 9.12 15.65 -9.09
C LEU A 70 10.25 16.24 -9.92
N ILE A 71 9.95 16.85 -11.07
CA ILE A 71 10.95 17.34 -12.01
C ILE A 71 11.88 18.38 -11.35
N PRO A 72 11.37 19.48 -10.73
CA PRO A 72 12.22 20.42 -10.00
C PRO A 72 12.93 19.79 -8.80
N LEU A 73 12.29 18.83 -8.13
CA LEU A 73 12.79 18.24 -6.91
C LEU A 73 14.05 17.38 -7.13
N VAL A 74 14.18 16.77 -8.32
CA VAL A 74 15.38 16.04 -8.73
C VAL A 74 16.62 16.94 -8.81
N GLN A 75 16.47 18.24 -9.09
CA GLN A 75 17.57 19.22 -9.09
C GLN A 75 17.97 19.66 -7.68
N VAL A 76 17.14 19.38 -6.68
CA VAL A 76 17.37 19.79 -5.29
C VAL A 76 17.26 18.57 -4.37
N PRO A 77 18.16 17.56 -4.50
CA PRO A 77 17.97 16.27 -3.85
C PRO A 77 18.00 16.35 -2.32
N TRP A 78 18.68 17.34 -1.74
CA TRP A 78 18.65 17.58 -0.29
C TRP A 78 17.25 17.95 0.22
N LEU A 79 16.48 18.71 -0.59
CA LEU A 79 15.10 19.07 -0.25
C LEU A 79 14.20 17.84 -0.36
N TRP A 80 14.40 17.00 -1.39
CA TRP A 80 13.71 15.71 -1.48
C TRP A 80 13.94 14.86 -0.24
N LYS A 81 15.21 14.70 0.20
CA LYS A 81 15.53 13.90 1.40
C LYS A 81 14.75 14.38 2.62
N ILE A 82 14.66 15.69 2.85
CA ILE A 82 13.91 16.26 3.98
C ILE A 82 12.41 15.96 3.84
N LEU A 83 11.84 16.20 2.66
CA LEU A 83 10.41 16.00 2.40
C LEU A 83 10.02 14.53 2.46
N ASP A 84 10.83 13.62 1.93
CA ASP A 84 10.54 12.20 1.89
C ASP A 84 10.61 11.57 3.30
N ILE A 85 11.57 11.98 4.14
CA ILE A 85 11.57 11.62 5.58
C ILE A 85 10.27 12.05 6.26
N ILE A 86 9.79 13.26 5.97
CA ILE A 86 8.52 13.77 6.51
C ILE A 86 7.35 12.90 6.02
N VAL A 87 7.28 12.63 4.71
CA VAL A 87 6.22 11.79 4.10
C VAL A 87 6.22 10.40 4.73
N PHE A 88 7.37 9.73 4.77
CA PHE A 88 7.54 8.39 5.35
C PHE A 88 7.11 8.34 6.82
N THR A 89 7.42 9.39 7.59
CA THR A 89 7.04 9.50 9.01
C THR A 89 5.54 9.81 9.20
N LEU A 90 4.93 10.58 8.29
CA LEU A 90 3.52 10.95 8.39
C LEU A 90 2.57 9.81 8.06
N ILE A 91 2.96 8.85 7.21
CA ILE A 91 2.15 7.68 6.87
C ILE A 91 1.68 6.90 8.11
N PRO A 92 2.55 6.42 9.03
CA PRO A 92 2.10 5.74 10.24
C PRO A 92 1.31 6.64 11.19
N VAL A 93 1.54 7.97 11.17
CA VAL A 93 0.73 8.92 11.93
C VAL A 93 -0.71 8.96 11.41
N LEU A 94 -0.89 9.04 10.08
CA LEU A 94 -2.20 9.02 9.44
C LEU A 94 -2.90 7.68 9.63
N LEU A 95 -2.20 6.55 9.45
CA LEU A 95 -2.76 5.22 9.73
C LEU A 95 -3.21 5.08 11.18
N TYR A 96 -2.41 5.53 12.14
CA TYR A 96 -2.80 5.51 13.55
C TYR A 96 -4.03 6.38 13.80
N ARG A 97 -4.12 7.57 13.18
CA ARG A 97 -5.29 8.45 13.28
C ARG A 97 -6.54 7.81 12.69
N LEU A 98 -6.42 7.22 11.50
CA LEU A 98 -7.51 6.56 10.79
C LEU A 98 -8.06 5.36 11.56
N LEU A 99 -7.19 4.57 12.20
CA LEU A 99 -7.59 3.32 12.82
C LEU A 99 -7.90 3.46 14.32
N PHE A 100 -7.06 4.17 15.08
CA PHE A 100 -7.05 4.08 16.54
C PHE A 100 -7.55 5.34 17.28
N LEU A 101 -7.75 6.47 16.58
CA LEU A 101 -8.27 7.68 17.21
C LEU A 101 -9.77 7.84 16.94
N ASN A 102 -10.56 7.86 18.02
CA ASN A 102 -11.95 8.31 17.96
C ASN A 102 -11.97 9.84 17.92
N PRO A 103 -12.65 10.48 16.95
CA PRO A 103 -12.58 11.93 16.76
C PRO A 103 -13.19 12.81 17.85
N GLU A 104 -13.98 12.25 18.77
CA GLU A 104 -14.52 13.00 19.91
C GLU A 104 -13.45 13.35 20.95
N LYS A 105 -12.29 12.67 20.95
CA LYS A 105 -11.16 12.98 21.84
C LYS A 105 -9.96 13.59 21.10
N TYR A 106 -10.21 14.53 20.18
CA TYR A 106 -9.13 15.31 19.54
C TYR A 106 -8.43 16.28 20.51
N LEU A 107 -9.07 16.64 21.63
CA LEU A 107 -8.55 17.60 22.60
C LEU A 107 -8.14 16.99 23.96
N ASP A 108 -8.65 15.82 24.34
CA ASP A 108 -8.25 15.16 25.59
C ASP A 108 -7.10 14.18 25.38
N MET A 109 -5.90 14.74 25.45
CA MET A 109 -4.63 14.04 25.59
C MET A 109 -4.49 13.41 26.98
N GLU A 110 -5.46 12.59 27.38
CA GLU A 110 -5.45 11.90 28.67
C GLU A 110 -5.24 10.39 28.59
N CYS A 111 -4.65 9.93 29.68
CA CYS A 111 -3.89 8.72 29.93
C CYS A 111 -4.53 7.44 29.40
N ASN A 112 -3.74 6.67 28.65
CA ASN A 112 -3.81 5.22 28.73
C ASN A 112 -2.50 4.65 28.16
N ILE A 113 -1.75 3.87 28.94
CA ILE A 113 -0.59 3.06 28.48
C ILE A 113 -0.96 2.23 27.21
N ASN A 114 -2.24 1.93 27.11
CA ASN A 114 -2.98 1.35 26.00
C ASN A 114 -3.00 2.16 24.67
N LYS A 115 -2.76 3.48 24.66
CA LYS A 115 -2.68 4.29 23.42
C LYS A 115 -1.31 4.15 22.72
N THR A 116 -0.25 3.82 23.47
CA THR A 116 1.12 3.67 22.96
C THR A 116 1.34 2.38 22.19
N ALA A 117 0.72 1.27 22.62
CA ALA A 117 0.82 -0.03 21.94
C ALA A 117 0.30 0.03 20.49
N GLY A 118 -0.79 0.75 20.24
CA GLY A 118 -1.30 0.95 18.87
C GLY A 118 -0.33 1.74 17.98
N LYS A 119 0.40 2.72 18.54
CA LYS A 119 1.43 3.47 17.80
C LYS A 119 2.61 2.57 17.45
N TRP A 120 3.12 1.79 18.42
CA TRP A 120 4.17 0.81 18.17
C TRP A 120 3.78 -0.18 17.10
N LEU A 121 2.55 -0.70 17.14
CA LEU A 121 2.05 -1.64 16.15
C LEU A 121 2.03 -1.01 14.74
N VAL A 122 1.46 0.18 14.58
CA VAL A 122 1.41 0.85 13.27
C VAL A 122 2.82 1.18 12.76
N CYS A 123 3.73 1.63 13.64
CA CYS A 123 5.12 1.91 13.28
C CYS A 123 5.89 0.64 12.90
N ALA A 124 5.64 -0.48 13.58
CA ALA A 124 6.24 -1.77 13.23
C ALA A 124 5.77 -2.21 11.84
N PHE A 125 4.47 -2.12 11.53
CA PHE A 125 3.95 -2.40 10.18
C PHE A 125 4.56 -1.46 9.12
N MET A 126 4.75 -0.18 9.43
CA MET A 126 5.46 0.74 8.52
C MET A 126 6.91 0.27 8.25
N LEU A 127 7.62 -0.18 9.28
CA LEU A 127 9.00 -0.66 9.17
C LEU A 127 9.13 -2.08 8.60
N LEU A 128 8.02 -2.83 8.48
CA LEU A 128 7.97 -4.07 7.72
C LEU A 128 7.90 -3.83 6.20
N TYR A 129 7.45 -2.66 5.76
CA TYR A 129 7.39 -2.35 4.34
C TYR A 129 8.81 -2.30 3.76
N PRO A 130 9.13 -3.11 2.72
CA PRO A 130 10.45 -3.08 2.10
C PRO A 130 10.63 -1.78 1.32
N PHE A 131 11.18 -0.76 1.99
CA PHE A 131 11.42 0.54 1.37
C PHE A 131 12.44 0.45 0.23
N SER A 132 13.24 -0.62 0.19
CA SER A 132 14.08 -1.00 -0.97
C SER A 132 13.30 -1.11 -2.28
N ASP A 133 11.99 -1.40 -2.27
CA ASP A 133 11.15 -1.41 -3.48
C ASP A 133 11.23 -0.07 -4.24
N MET A 134 11.43 1.03 -3.52
CA MET A 134 11.52 2.38 -4.07
C MET A 134 12.82 2.61 -4.87
N VAL A 135 13.82 1.74 -4.84
CA VAL A 135 15.03 1.99 -5.65
C VAL A 135 14.83 1.72 -7.14
N SER A 136 13.82 0.91 -7.48
CA SER A 136 13.72 0.20 -8.77
C SER A 136 13.62 1.07 -10.04
N ALA A 137 13.32 2.37 -9.93
CA ALA A 137 13.39 3.33 -11.03
C ALA A 137 14.07 4.65 -10.63
N GLY A 138 14.84 4.67 -9.55
CA GLY A 138 15.35 5.90 -8.94
C GLY A 138 14.56 6.29 -7.69
N TRP A 139 15.25 6.67 -6.62
CA TRP A 139 14.65 6.93 -5.31
C TRP A 139 13.67 8.11 -5.34
N ILE A 140 14.00 9.19 -6.07
CA ILE A 140 13.11 10.37 -6.16
C ILE A 140 11.90 10.01 -7.01
N ALA A 141 12.14 9.41 -8.18
CA ALA A 141 11.12 9.06 -9.15
C ALA A 141 10.03 8.18 -8.53
N THR A 142 10.42 7.11 -7.84
CA THR A 142 9.46 6.16 -7.28
C THR A 142 8.74 6.70 -6.05
N THR A 143 9.43 7.32 -5.08
CA THR A 143 8.81 7.79 -3.85
C THR A 143 7.76 8.85 -4.13
N VAL A 144 8.05 9.80 -5.02
CA VAL A 144 7.10 10.85 -5.40
C VAL A 144 5.95 10.30 -6.26
N ASN A 145 6.15 9.22 -7.02
CA ASN A 145 5.08 8.56 -7.81
C ASN A 145 4.21 7.56 -7.04
N TYR A 146 4.66 7.07 -5.88
CA TYR A 146 4.01 5.97 -5.16
C TYR A 146 3.81 6.25 -3.66
N LEU A 147 4.88 6.58 -2.94
CA LEU A 147 4.82 6.85 -1.50
C LEU A 147 4.06 8.15 -1.19
N TRP A 148 4.29 9.22 -1.96
CA TRP A 148 3.62 10.51 -1.74
C TRP A 148 2.12 10.44 -2.10
N PRO A 149 1.70 9.80 -3.20
CA PRO A 149 0.30 9.53 -3.46
C PRO A 149 -0.37 8.67 -2.40
N LEU A 150 0.34 7.69 -1.82
CA LEU A 150 -0.17 6.93 -0.66
C LEU A 150 -0.46 7.84 0.54
N LEU A 151 0.42 8.80 0.86
CA LEU A 151 0.15 9.78 1.92
C LEU A 151 -1.12 10.59 1.62
N GLY A 152 -1.26 11.08 0.39
CA GLY A 152 -2.44 11.81 -0.06
C GLY A 152 -3.73 10.98 0.07
N LEU A 153 -3.69 9.72 -0.38
CA LEU A 153 -4.78 8.76 -0.26
C LEU A 153 -5.20 8.54 1.20
N LEU A 154 -4.23 8.32 2.10
CA LEU A 154 -4.50 8.15 3.54
C LEU A 154 -5.08 9.42 4.17
N TYR A 155 -4.65 10.60 3.73
CA TYR A 155 -5.20 11.86 4.20
C TYR A 155 -6.65 12.03 3.76
N ILE A 156 -6.99 11.75 2.49
CA ILE A 156 -8.38 11.74 2.01
C ILE A 156 -9.22 10.73 2.80
N ALA A 157 -8.74 9.50 3.00
CA ALA A 157 -9.43 8.49 3.79
C ALA A 157 -9.75 8.98 5.22
N LEU A 158 -8.82 9.70 5.85
CA LEU A 158 -9.03 10.31 7.17
C LEU A 158 -10.10 11.41 7.13
N LEU A 159 -10.12 12.25 6.10
CA LEU A 159 -11.16 13.28 5.93
C LEU A 159 -12.53 12.65 5.69
N LEU A 160 -12.63 11.61 4.88
CA LEU A 160 -13.88 10.87 4.66
C LEU A 160 -14.38 10.22 5.95
N GLN A 161 -13.49 9.66 6.76
CA GLN A 161 -13.85 9.15 8.08
C GLN A 161 -14.36 10.25 9.01
N LYS A 162 -13.70 11.41 9.06
CA LYS A 162 -14.15 12.56 9.85
C LYS A 162 -15.54 13.03 9.42
N LEU A 163 -15.77 13.15 8.11
CA LEU A 163 -17.07 13.53 7.56
C LEU A 163 -18.16 12.50 7.92
N ALA A 164 -17.86 11.21 7.78
CA ALA A 164 -18.80 10.14 8.15
C ALA A 164 -19.22 10.20 9.62
N GLN A 165 -18.30 10.57 10.51
CA GLN A 165 -18.52 10.59 11.96
C GLN A 165 -19.08 11.93 12.46
N LYS A 166 -18.42 13.06 12.16
CA LYS A 166 -18.76 14.41 12.64
C LYS A 166 -19.69 15.20 11.72
N GLY A 167 -19.81 14.83 10.45
CA GLY A 167 -20.60 15.56 9.45
C GLY A 167 -19.92 16.80 8.87
N HIS A 168 -18.81 17.28 9.45
CA HIS A 168 -18.06 18.43 8.94
C HIS A 168 -16.53 18.22 9.04
N VAL A 169 -15.79 18.97 8.23
CA VAL A 169 -14.34 19.17 8.33
C VAL A 169 -14.05 20.66 8.27
N HIS A 170 -12.97 21.11 8.90
CA HIS A 170 -12.58 22.51 8.83
C HIS A 170 -12.13 22.86 7.40
N TRP A 171 -12.34 24.11 7.00
CA TRP A 171 -12.07 24.55 5.63
C TRP A 171 -10.61 24.34 5.20
N TYR A 172 -9.64 24.53 6.11
CA TYR A 172 -8.22 24.33 5.82
C TYR A 172 -7.87 22.85 5.68
N GLU A 173 -8.55 21.96 6.42
CA GLU A 173 -8.39 20.51 6.26
C GLU A 173 -8.95 20.06 4.91
N GLY A 174 -10.11 20.61 4.53
CA GLY A 174 -10.74 20.40 3.23
C GLY A 174 -9.91 20.92 2.06
N ALA A 175 -9.35 22.13 2.18
CA ALA A 175 -8.45 22.72 1.18
C ALA A 175 -7.17 21.89 1.02
N GLY A 176 -6.55 21.44 2.12
CA GLY A 176 -5.45 20.47 2.06
C GLY A 176 -5.87 19.16 1.39
N GLY A 177 -7.13 18.75 1.55
CA GLY A 177 -7.72 17.59 0.88
C GLY A 177 -7.80 17.79 -0.62
N VAL A 178 -8.20 18.98 -1.10
CA VAL A 178 -8.22 19.31 -2.53
C VAL A 178 -6.82 19.17 -3.15
N VAL A 179 -5.81 19.76 -2.52
CA VAL A 179 -4.41 19.66 -2.98
C VAL A 179 -3.94 18.21 -2.99
N SER A 180 -4.22 17.47 -1.91
CA SER A 180 -3.85 16.05 -1.80
C SER A 180 -4.53 15.21 -2.86
N CYS A 181 -5.82 15.45 -3.13
CA CYS A 181 -6.60 14.76 -4.13
C CYS A 181 -5.99 14.97 -5.52
N ILE A 182 -5.78 16.23 -5.94
CA ILE A 182 -5.16 16.57 -7.25
C ILE A 182 -3.82 15.84 -7.41
N PHE A 183 -2.99 15.87 -6.38
CA PHE A 183 -1.67 15.24 -6.43
C PHE A 183 -1.77 13.72 -6.53
N CYS A 184 -2.52 13.07 -5.64
CA CYS A 184 -2.53 11.61 -5.57
C CYS A 184 -3.39 10.96 -6.66
N SER A 185 -4.52 11.56 -7.08
CA SER A 185 -5.32 11.09 -8.22
C SER A 185 -4.64 11.28 -9.57
N SER A 186 -3.52 12.01 -9.63
CA SER A 186 -2.68 12.06 -10.84
C SER A 186 -1.97 10.72 -11.11
N GLN A 187 -1.91 9.81 -10.13
CA GLN A 187 -1.43 8.44 -10.30
C GLN A 187 -2.62 7.52 -10.63
N GLU A 188 -2.52 6.75 -11.71
CA GLU A 188 -3.56 5.91 -12.28
C GLU A 188 -4.16 4.91 -11.28
N GLN A 189 -3.32 4.17 -10.54
CA GLN A 189 -3.81 3.23 -9.53
C GLN A 189 -4.54 3.93 -8.37
N VAL A 190 -4.04 5.09 -7.93
CA VAL A 190 -4.64 5.83 -6.81
C VAL A 190 -5.96 6.46 -7.21
N ALA A 191 -6.06 6.98 -8.43
CA ALA A 191 -7.32 7.49 -8.98
C ALA A 191 -8.42 6.40 -8.96
N ALA A 192 -8.10 5.19 -9.42
CA ALA A 192 -9.04 4.07 -9.36
C ALA A 192 -9.43 3.68 -7.92
N ILE A 193 -8.46 3.67 -6.99
CA ILE A 193 -8.73 3.39 -5.57
C ILE A 193 -9.62 4.49 -4.96
N LEU A 194 -9.32 5.76 -5.23
CA LEU A 194 -10.07 6.91 -4.74
C LEU A 194 -11.51 6.90 -5.23
N LEU A 195 -11.74 6.59 -6.51
CA LEU A 195 -13.07 6.49 -7.09
C LEU A 195 -13.94 5.52 -6.29
N VAL A 196 -13.40 4.33 -5.96
CA VAL A 196 -14.13 3.34 -5.16
C VAL A 196 -14.32 3.81 -3.72
N LEU A 197 -13.30 4.39 -3.09
CA LEU A 197 -13.42 4.91 -1.72
C LEU A 197 -14.47 6.03 -1.61
N LEU A 198 -14.49 6.96 -2.56
CA LEU A 198 -15.45 8.05 -2.64
C LEU A 198 -16.86 7.51 -2.91
N PHE A 199 -16.99 6.53 -3.81
CA PHE A 199 -18.26 5.84 -4.04
C PHE A 199 -18.78 5.16 -2.77
N LEU A 200 -17.94 4.40 -2.07
CA LEU A 200 -18.31 3.77 -0.80
C LEU A 200 -18.70 4.79 0.27
N ALA A 201 -18.00 5.93 0.34
CA ALA A 201 -18.32 7.03 1.26
C ALA A 201 -19.67 7.70 0.92
N MET A 202 -19.99 7.87 -0.37
CA MET A 202 -21.30 8.36 -0.82
C MET A 202 -22.42 7.38 -0.48
N VAL A 203 -22.24 6.08 -0.77
CA VAL A 203 -23.20 5.02 -0.41
C VAL A 203 -23.41 4.98 1.10
N TYR A 204 -22.33 5.07 1.89
CA TYR A 204 -22.42 5.13 3.35
C TYR A 204 -23.23 6.33 3.84
N SER A 205 -22.96 7.53 3.30
CA SER A 205 -23.66 8.77 3.67
C SER A 205 -25.14 8.71 3.30
N TRP A 206 -25.45 8.20 2.11
CA TRP A 206 -26.82 8.02 1.62
C TRP A 206 -27.63 7.05 2.49
N ARG A 207 -27.08 5.87 2.82
CA ARG A 207 -27.73 4.89 3.70
C ARG A 207 -28.02 5.44 5.09
N ARG A 208 -27.17 6.33 5.59
CA ARG A 208 -27.33 6.97 6.91
C ARG A 208 -28.18 8.24 6.85
N LYS A 209 -28.79 8.56 5.69
CA LYS A 209 -29.59 9.77 5.43
C LYS A 209 -28.85 11.06 5.82
N LYS A 210 -27.52 11.05 5.77
CA LYS A 210 -26.71 12.25 5.95
C LYS A 210 -26.59 12.93 4.60
N SER A 211 -26.87 14.23 4.53
CA SER A 211 -26.53 15.05 3.37
C SER A 211 -25.03 14.84 3.06
N GLY A 212 -24.72 14.45 1.82
CA GLY A 212 -23.34 14.30 1.38
C GLY A 212 -22.63 15.65 1.55
N SER A 213 -21.52 15.67 2.29
CA SER A 213 -20.75 16.90 2.44
C SER A 213 -20.24 17.36 1.07
N LEU A 214 -20.32 18.67 0.79
CA LEU A 214 -19.79 19.27 -0.45
C LEU A 214 -18.34 18.87 -0.74
N TRP A 215 -17.55 18.57 0.30
CA TRP A 215 -16.20 18.05 0.19
C TRP A 215 -16.11 16.70 -0.54
N ILE A 216 -17.02 15.75 -0.25
CA ILE A 216 -17.01 14.42 -0.89
C ILE A 216 -17.25 14.59 -2.40
N TYR A 217 -18.20 15.43 -2.77
CA TYR A 217 -18.48 15.74 -4.18
C TYR A 217 -17.31 16.49 -4.84
N GLY A 218 -16.69 17.44 -4.13
CA GLY A 218 -15.50 18.14 -4.63
C GLY A 218 -14.34 17.21 -4.94
N TYR A 219 -14.03 16.26 -4.04
CA TYR A 219 -13.00 15.24 -4.29
C TYR A 219 -13.39 14.31 -5.44
N ALA A 220 -14.66 13.90 -5.53
CA ALA A 220 -15.12 13.06 -6.64
C ALA A 220 -15.00 13.77 -8.00
N VAL A 221 -15.31 15.06 -8.08
CA VAL A 221 -15.13 15.84 -9.33
C VAL A 221 -13.66 15.92 -9.72
N ILE A 222 -12.76 16.19 -8.76
CA ILE A 222 -11.31 16.24 -9.01
C ILE A 222 -10.78 14.89 -9.51
N ASP A 223 -11.20 13.81 -8.86
CA ASP A 223 -10.79 12.45 -9.22
C ASP A 223 -11.30 12.06 -10.62
N VAL A 224 -12.56 12.39 -10.96
CA VAL A 224 -13.12 12.18 -12.30
C VAL A 224 -12.37 12.99 -13.37
N ILE A 225 -12.00 14.24 -13.08
CA ILE A 225 -11.17 15.05 -14.00
C ILE A 225 -9.79 14.40 -14.19
N SER A 226 -9.20 13.89 -13.11
CA SER A 226 -7.90 13.21 -13.17
C SER A 226 -7.98 11.94 -14.02
N LEU A 227 -8.99 11.10 -13.80
CA LEU A 227 -9.25 9.90 -14.61
C LEU A 227 -9.47 10.25 -16.08
N PHE A 228 -10.25 11.30 -16.38
CA PHE A 228 -10.44 11.75 -17.75
C PHE A 228 -9.11 12.19 -18.38
N THR A 229 -8.29 12.93 -17.64
CA THR A 229 -6.97 13.39 -18.08
C THR A 229 -6.02 12.23 -18.37
N ILE A 230 -6.04 11.19 -17.51
CA ILE A 230 -5.27 9.95 -17.68
C ILE A 230 -5.72 9.18 -18.93
N LEU A 231 -7.02 8.98 -19.09
CA LEU A 231 -7.59 8.22 -20.21
C LEU A 231 -7.41 8.92 -21.56
N ARG A 232 -7.31 10.25 -21.57
CA ARG A 232 -7.11 11.04 -22.79
C ARG A 232 -5.66 11.37 -23.09
N CYS A 233 -4.73 11.01 -22.20
CA CYS A 233 -3.32 11.30 -22.38
C CYS A 233 -2.73 10.49 -23.55
N PRO A 234 -2.36 11.13 -24.67
CA PRO A 234 -1.78 10.40 -25.81
C PRO A 234 -0.41 9.79 -25.44
N GLY A 235 0.34 10.47 -24.59
CA GLY A 235 1.65 10.01 -24.12
C GLY A 235 1.62 8.65 -23.44
N ASN A 236 0.56 8.30 -22.71
CA ASN A 236 0.40 6.98 -22.12
C ASN A 236 0.36 5.87 -23.18
N GLY A 237 -0.33 6.12 -24.30
CA GLY A 237 -0.41 5.19 -25.42
C GLY A 237 0.93 5.04 -26.14
N ILE A 238 1.61 6.16 -26.40
CA ILE A 238 2.94 6.17 -27.03
C ILE A 238 3.96 5.42 -26.18
N ARG A 239 4.05 5.75 -24.89
CA ARG A 239 4.91 5.03 -23.93
C ARG A 239 4.56 3.55 -23.89
N SER A 240 3.28 3.19 -23.86
CA SER A 240 2.89 1.78 -23.86
C SER A 240 3.37 1.06 -25.12
N MET A 241 3.31 1.67 -26.30
CA MET A 241 3.82 1.06 -27.54
C MET A 241 5.35 0.89 -27.48
N GLN A 242 6.07 1.91 -27.04
CA GLN A 242 7.53 1.85 -26.89
C GLN A 242 7.97 0.78 -25.88
N GLU A 243 7.22 0.63 -24.77
CA GLU A 243 7.51 -0.39 -23.77
C GLU A 243 7.17 -1.81 -24.25
N VAL A 244 6.15 -1.97 -25.10
CA VAL A 244 5.87 -3.24 -25.78
C VAL A 244 7.02 -3.62 -26.69
N GLU A 245 7.46 -2.70 -27.56
CA GLU A 245 8.58 -2.94 -28.48
C GLU A 245 9.90 -3.21 -27.74
N GLY A 246 10.17 -2.45 -26.68
CA GLY A 246 11.44 -2.49 -25.96
C GLY A 246 11.55 -3.55 -24.85
N ARG A 247 10.44 -4.06 -24.30
CA ARG A 247 10.47 -4.95 -23.13
C ARG A 247 9.68 -6.25 -23.27
N MET A 248 8.50 -6.22 -23.88
CA MET A 248 7.61 -7.37 -23.91
C MET A 248 6.72 -7.38 -25.17
N PRO A 249 7.28 -7.76 -26.34
CA PRO A 249 6.57 -7.73 -27.61
C PRO A 249 5.28 -8.58 -27.62
N GLU A 250 5.27 -9.68 -26.86
CA GLU A 250 4.13 -10.60 -26.75
C GLU A 250 2.88 -9.91 -26.18
N PHE A 251 3.06 -8.84 -25.39
CA PHE A 251 1.98 -8.09 -24.77
C PHE A 251 1.00 -7.48 -25.79
N ALA A 252 1.47 -7.20 -27.01
CA ALA A 252 0.64 -6.72 -28.11
C ALA A 252 -0.50 -7.70 -28.46
N TYR A 253 -0.27 -9.00 -28.25
CA TYR A 253 -1.17 -10.07 -28.64
C TYR A 253 -2.02 -10.61 -27.49
N PHE A 254 -1.76 -10.19 -26.25
CA PHE A 254 -2.53 -10.65 -25.10
C PHE A 254 -3.95 -10.07 -25.08
N SER A 255 -4.89 -10.99 -24.91
CA SER A 255 -6.27 -10.73 -24.57
C SER A 255 -6.42 -10.12 -23.18
N VAL A 256 -7.62 -9.61 -22.89
CA VAL A 256 -7.97 -9.07 -21.56
C VAL A 256 -7.79 -10.13 -20.46
N TRP A 257 -8.12 -11.40 -20.74
CA TRP A 257 -8.02 -12.48 -19.76
C TRP A 257 -6.59 -12.85 -19.44
N GLU A 258 -5.71 -12.86 -20.45
CA GLU A 258 -4.28 -13.10 -20.24
C GLU A 258 -3.67 -11.97 -19.41
N LYS A 259 -4.05 -10.71 -19.67
CA LYS A 259 -3.61 -9.57 -18.85
C LYS A 259 -4.09 -9.68 -17.39
N ILE A 260 -5.35 -10.05 -17.16
CA ILE A 260 -5.86 -10.31 -15.80
C ILE A 260 -5.07 -11.44 -15.13
N TYR A 261 -4.84 -12.53 -15.86
CA TYR A 261 -4.03 -13.66 -15.39
C TYR A 261 -2.63 -13.20 -14.99
N MET A 262 -1.94 -12.41 -15.83
CA MET A 262 -0.59 -11.92 -15.55
C MET A 262 -0.55 -11.11 -14.26
N GLY A 263 -1.52 -10.20 -14.08
CA GLY A 263 -1.64 -9.41 -12.86
C GLY A 263 -1.86 -10.29 -11.62
N ALA A 264 -2.74 -11.28 -11.71
CA ALA A 264 -3.01 -12.24 -10.63
C ALA A 264 -1.78 -13.12 -10.32
N ALA A 265 -1.14 -13.71 -11.33
CA ALA A 265 0.05 -14.51 -11.16
C ALA A 265 1.21 -13.70 -10.55
N ASN A 266 1.34 -12.40 -10.89
CA ASN A 266 2.36 -11.55 -10.29
C ASN A 266 2.05 -11.20 -8.83
N ILE A 267 0.78 -11.04 -8.43
CA ILE A 267 0.41 -10.94 -7.01
C ILE A 267 0.81 -12.22 -6.27
N GLU A 268 0.49 -13.38 -6.83
CA GLU A 268 0.88 -14.66 -6.22
C GLU A 268 2.40 -14.75 -6.06
N ARG A 269 3.15 -14.43 -7.12
CA ARG A 269 4.61 -14.41 -7.12
C ARG A 269 5.14 -13.59 -5.94
N ILE A 270 4.70 -12.34 -5.82
CA ILE A 270 5.22 -11.39 -4.83
C ILE A 270 4.79 -11.78 -3.42
N PHE A 271 3.50 -12.02 -3.20
CA PHE A 271 2.94 -12.13 -1.85
C PHE A 271 3.01 -13.55 -1.29
N VAL A 272 2.92 -14.58 -2.15
CA VAL A 272 2.85 -15.99 -1.72
C VAL A 272 4.15 -16.72 -2.05
N ALA A 273 4.52 -16.82 -3.33
CA ALA A 273 5.66 -17.63 -3.77
C ALA A 273 7.02 -17.13 -3.26
N GLN A 274 7.20 -15.81 -3.17
CA GLN A 274 8.40 -15.18 -2.61
C GLN A 274 8.40 -15.07 -1.09
N VAL A 275 7.39 -15.65 -0.42
CA VAL A 275 7.31 -15.73 1.05
C VAL A 275 7.36 -14.33 1.68
N ASN A 276 6.49 -13.44 1.19
CA ASN A 276 6.48 -12.06 1.63
C ASN A 276 6.19 -11.95 3.14
N SER A 277 7.03 -11.19 3.85
CA SER A 277 6.97 -11.05 5.30
C SER A 277 5.68 -10.39 5.79
N ILE A 278 5.23 -9.32 5.14
CA ILE A 278 3.96 -8.65 5.48
C ILE A 278 2.80 -9.61 5.25
N PHE A 279 2.76 -10.29 4.11
CA PHE A 279 1.67 -11.21 3.79
C PHE A 279 1.59 -12.37 4.77
N LEU A 280 2.73 -12.94 5.15
CA LEU A 280 2.83 -13.99 6.16
C LEU A 280 2.33 -13.52 7.52
N ILE A 281 2.79 -12.35 7.98
CA ILE A 281 2.38 -11.78 9.28
C ILE A 281 0.89 -11.46 9.29
N VAL A 282 0.35 -10.85 8.23
CA VAL A 282 -1.08 -10.56 8.10
C VAL A 282 -1.90 -11.85 8.13
N SER A 283 -1.50 -12.85 7.35
CA SER A 283 -2.17 -14.16 7.29
C SER A 283 -2.17 -14.87 8.63
N ALA A 284 -1.02 -14.92 9.31
CA ALA A 284 -0.88 -15.55 10.62
C ALA A 284 -1.71 -14.83 11.69
N VAL A 285 -1.69 -13.50 11.71
CA VAL A 285 -2.51 -12.71 12.65
C VAL A 285 -3.99 -12.98 12.42
N LEU A 286 -4.47 -12.96 11.17
CA LEU A 286 -5.89 -13.22 10.88
C LEU A 286 -6.32 -14.61 11.36
N ALA A 287 -5.52 -15.65 11.12
CA ALA A 287 -5.79 -17.00 11.60
C ALA A 287 -5.84 -17.07 13.14
N VAL A 288 -4.87 -16.47 13.83
CA VAL A 288 -4.84 -16.40 15.30
C VAL A 288 -6.08 -15.67 15.83
N LEU A 289 -6.47 -14.54 15.23
CA LEU A 289 -7.65 -13.80 15.64
C LEU A 289 -8.93 -14.62 15.47
N VAL A 290 -9.05 -15.42 14.40
CA VAL A 290 -10.20 -16.32 14.21
C VAL A 290 -10.22 -17.41 15.26
N GLY A 291 -9.09 -18.02 15.59
CA GLY A 291 -9.00 -19.02 16.66
C GLY A 291 -9.37 -18.44 18.02
N LEU A 292 -8.92 -17.21 18.31
CA LEU A 292 -9.30 -16.48 19.52
C LEU A 292 -10.81 -16.20 19.55
N LYS A 293 -11.40 -15.70 18.45
CA LYS A 293 -12.82 -15.34 18.40
C LYS A 293 -13.75 -16.54 18.47
N THR A 294 -13.44 -17.59 17.70
CA THR A 294 -14.37 -18.69 17.44
C THR A 294 -14.17 -19.90 18.35
N LYS A 295 -12.98 -20.04 18.96
CA LYS A 295 -12.58 -21.22 19.76
C LYS A 295 -12.77 -22.54 19.02
N ASN A 296 -12.73 -22.51 17.68
CA ASN A 296 -13.01 -23.66 16.83
C ASN A 296 -11.81 -23.97 15.95
N LEU A 297 -11.27 -25.19 16.06
CA LEU A 297 -10.08 -25.62 15.33
C LEU A 297 -10.31 -25.62 13.81
N ILE A 298 -11.44 -26.13 13.33
CA ILE A 298 -11.74 -26.22 11.90
C ILE A 298 -11.77 -24.82 11.28
N LYS A 299 -12.47 -23.87 11.92
CA LYS A 299 -12.52 -22.47 11.43
C LYS A 299 -11.14 -21.81 11.43
N THR A 300 -10.31 -22.15 12.41
CA THR A 300 -8.93 -21.67 12.50
C THR A 300 -8.11 -22.25 11.34
N LEU A 301 -8.16 -23.56 11.11
CA LEU A 301 -7.46 -24.22 10.01
C LEU A 301 -7.86 -23.67 8.63
N LEU A 302 -9.16 -23.47 8.40
CA LEU A 302 -9.65 -22.85 7.16
C LEU A 302 -9.15 -21.40 7.00
N SER A 303 -9.03 -20.65 8.10
CA SER A 303 -8.47 -19.30 8.09
C SER A 303 -6.94 -19.27 7.98
N SER A 304 -6.26 -20.39 8.30
CA SER A 304 -4.83 -20.58 8.15
C SER A 304 -4.40 -20.99 6.73
N VAL A 305 -5.35 -21.20 5.80
CA VAL A 305 -5.04 -21.56 4.40
C VAL A 305 -3.98 -20.64 3.76
N PRO A 306 -4.07 -19.29 3.88
CA PRO A 306 -3.02 -18.40 3.38
C PRO A 306 -1.63 -18.70 3.97
N VAL A 307 -1.55 -19.01 5.27
CA VAL A 307 -0.30 -19.38 5.94
C VAL A 307 0.24 -20.68 5.38
N PHE A 308 -0.62 -21.68 5.17
CA PHE A 308 -0.23 -22.97 4.61
C PHE A 308 0.27 -22.84 3.17
N CYS A 309 -0.35 -22.00 2.34
CA CYS A 309 0.13 -21.73 0.98
C CYS A 309 1.55 -21.15 1.00
N ILE A 310 1.78 -20.07 1.77
CA ILE A 310 3.09 -19.42 1.87
C ILE A 310 4.17 -20.36 2.42
N LEU A 311 3.89 -21.06 3.52
CA LEU A 311 4.84 -21.99 4.12
C LEU A 311 5.06 -23.23 3.25
N GLY A 312 4.05 -23.64 2.48
CA GLY A 312 4.17 -24.69 1.47
C GLY A 312 5.23 -24.34 0.42
N TYR A 313 5.17 -23.12 -0.13
CA TYR A 313 6.22 -22.61 -1.03
C TYR A 313 7.60 -22.60 -0.36
N ALA A 314 7.70 -22.14 0.89
CA ALA A 314 8.97 -22.10 1.62
C ALA A 314 9.59 -23.50 1.84
N LEU A 315 8.79 -24.46 2.31
CA LEU A 315 9.25 -25.83 2.61
C LEU A 315 9.67 -26.57 1.35
N ILE A 316 8.91 -26.42 0.26
CA ILE A 316 9.18 -27.12 -1.01
C ILE A 316 10.43 -26.57 -1.68
N ARG A 317 10.63 -25.25 -1.65
CA ARG A 317 11.84 -24.60 -2.17
C ARG A 317 13.13 -25.16 -1.54
N THR A 318 13.09 -25.53 -0.27
CA THR A 318 14.28 -25.98 0.45
C THR A 318 14.46 -27.50 0.49
N GLY A 319 13.39 -28.28 0.29
CA GLY A 319 13.39 -29.70 0.65
C GLY A 319 13.02 -30.69 -0.44
N HIS A 320 12.27 -30.29 -1.48
CA HIS A 320 11.63 -31.27 -2.37
C HIS A 320 11.52 -30.81 -3.85
N PRO A 321 12.59 -30.97 -4.65
CA PRO A 321 12.63 -30.58 -6.07
C PRO A 321 11.51 -31.20 -6.94
N TRP A 322 10.99 -32.35 -6.53
CA TRP A 322 9.91 -33.07 -7.24
C TRP A 322 8.58 -32.29 -7.31
N TYR A 323 8.38 -31.29 -6.44
CA TYR A 323 7.16 -30.46 -6.40
C TYR A 323 7.27 -29.11 -7.12
N GLU A 324 8.40 -28.81 -7.78
CA GLU A 324 8.61 -27.54 -8.50
C GLU A 324 7.54 -27.28 -9.58
N LYS A 325 6.95 -28.34 -10.15
CA LYS A 325 5.86 -28.23 -11.14
C LYS A 325 4.51 -27.83 -10.55
N ILE A 326 4.31 -28.03 -9.24
CA ILE A 326 3.08 -27.63 -8.55
C ILE A 326 3.25 -26.22 -7.99
N PHE A 327 4.38 -25.95 -7.33
CA PHE A 327 4.71 -24.66 -6.73
C PHE A 327 5.53 -23.79 -7.69
N ILE A 328 4.94 -23.50 -8.85
CA ILE A 328 5.58 -22.70 -9.88
C ILE A 328 5.73 -21.26 -9.38
N ILE A 329 6.95 -20.71 -9.50
CA ILE A 329 7.22 -19.29 -9.28
C ILE A 329 7.23 -18.61 -10.64
N PRO A 330 6.24 -17.77 -10.97
CA PRO A 330 6.26 -17.01 -12.21
C PRO A 330 7.52 -16.11 -12.23
N LYS A 331 8.44 -16.27 -13.19
CA LYS A 331 9.52 -15.29 -13.39
C LYS A 331 9.05 -14.18 -14.34
N GLN A 332 8.51 -14.60 -15.48
CA GLN A 332 7.81 -13.79 -16.46
C GLN A 332 6.80 -14.72 -17.14
N THR A 333 5.51 -14.36 -17.14
CA THR A 333 4.45 -15.21 -17.70
C THR A 333 4.17 -14.90 -19.18
N ALA A 334 5.00 -14.05 -19.80
CA ALA A 334 4.79 -13.64 -21.19
C ALA A 334 4.90 -14.81 -22.18
N GLU A 335 5.77 -15.77 -21.88
CA GLU A 335 6.02 -16.96 -22.72
C GLU A 335 5.15 -18.16 -22.32
N TRP A 336 4.24 -18.00 -21.34
CA TRP A 336 3.51 -19.13 -20.80
C TRP A 336 2.42 -19.62 -21.75
N ASN A 337 2.42 -20.92 -22.00
CA ASN A 337 1.33 -21.56 -22.74
C ASN A 337 0.10 -21.69 -21.84
N PHE A 338 -0.93 -20.89 -22.09
CA PHE A 338 -2.17 -20.91 -21.31
C PHE A 338 -2.98 -22.21 -21.41
N LYS A 339 -2.65 -23.09 -22.37
CA LYS A 339 -3.24 -24.43 -22.49
C LYS A 339 -2.62 -25.45 -21.53
N ASP A 340 -1.45 -25.16 -20.97
CA ASP A 340 -0.81 -26.04 -19.99
C ASP A 340 -1.48 -25.86 -18.61
N PRO A 341 -2.10 -26.89 -18.03
CA PRO A 341 -2.73 -26.81 -16.72
C PRO A 341 -1.77 -26.38 -15.60
N ALA A 342 -0.47 -26.70 -15.72
CA ALA A 342 0.52 -26.37 -14.71
C ALA A 342 0.64 -24.85 -14.52
N ASN A 343 0.53 -24.09 -15.61
CA ASN A 343 0.58 -22.63 -15.60
C ASN A 343 -0.59 -22.00 -14.82
N TRP A 344 -1.67 -22.73 -14.51
CA TRP A 344 -2.77 -22.19 -13.72
C TRP A 344 -2.58 -22.28 -12.21
N PHE A 345 -1.60 -23.07 -11.73
CA PHE A 345 -1.39 -23.26 -10.29
C PHE A 345 -1.17 -21.96 -9.51
N PRO A 346 -0.35 -20.98 -9.95
CA PRO A 346 -0.21 -19.70 -9.25
C PRO A 346 -1.56 -19.00 -9.05
N VAL A 347 -2.38 -18.88 -10.09
CA VAL A 347 -3.69 -18.23 -9.95
C VAL A 347 -4.62 -19.03 -9.04
N ILE A 348 -4.59 -20.37 -9.09
CA ILE A 348 -5.35 -21.22 -8.17
C ILE A 348 -4.91 -20.98 -6.71
N PHE A 349 -3.60 -20.94 -6.43
CA PHE A 349 -3.09 -20.66 -5.09
C PHE A 349 -3.49 -19.28 -4.60
N LEU A 350 -3.47 -18.26 -5.47
CA LEU A 350 -3.98 -16.94 -5.12
C LEU A 350 -5.47 -16.97 -4.79
N ILE A 351 -6.30 -17.63 -5.61
CA ILE A 351 -7.74 -17.74 -5.36
C ILE A 351 -8.01 -18.41 -4.02
N VAL A 352 -7.34 -19.54 -3.75
CA VAL A 352 -7.47 -20.28 -2.49
C VAL A 352 -7.02 -19.42 -1.29
N THR A 353 -5.94 -18.68 -1.46
CA THR A 353 -5.43 -17.74 -0.46
C THR A 353 -6.43 -16.60 -0.19
N VAL A 354 -6.94 -15.95 -1.23
CA VAL A 354 -7.93 -14.87 -1.10
C VAL A 354 -9.24 -15.40 -0.49
N ALA A 355 -9.67 -16.61 -0.83
CA ALA A 355 -10.82 -17.26 -0.21
C ALA A 355 -10.60 -17.51 1.29
N GLY A 356 -9.42 -18.01 1.68
CA GLY A 356 -9.04 -18.18 3.08
C GLY A 356 -9.04 -16.87 3.87
N MET A 357 -8.49 -15.78 3.30
CA MET A 357 -8.55 -14.45 3.91
C MET A 357 -10.00 -13.93 4.02
N SER A 358 -10.80 -14.11 2.97
CA SER A 358 -12.21 -13.71 2.95
C SER A 358 -13.02 -14.44 4.01
N TYR A 359 -12.74 -15.74 4.20
CA TYR A 359 -13.35 -16.57 5.23
C TYR A 359 -12.91 -16.13 6.64
N ALA A 360 -11.63 -15.81 6.83
CA ALA A 360 -11.13 -15.29 8.09
C ALA A 360 -11.85 -13.98 8.48
N LEU A 361 -11.96 -13.04 7.55
CA LEU A 361 -12.70 -11.78 7.75
C LEU A 361 -14.19 -12.04 8.05
N PHE A 362 -14.81 -12.99 7.36
CA PHE A 362 -16.19 -13.39 7.63
C PHE A 362 -16.34 -13.89 9.08
N CYS A 363 -15.47 -14.79 9.52
CA CYS A 363 -15.48 -15.29 10.90
C CYS A 363 -15.32 -14.16 11.93
N LEU A 364 -14.43 -13.21 11.66
CA LEU A 364 -14.16 -12.06 12.53
C LEU A 364 -15.31 -11.05 12.57
N MET A 365 -16.08 -10.90 11.49
CA MET A 365 -17.04 -9.81 11.33
C MET A 365 -18.50 -10.24 11.09
N ARG A 366 -18.81 -11.55 11.16
CA ARG A 366 -20.16 -12.10 10.91
C ARG A 366 -21.29 -11.44 11.70
N GLU A 367 -21.01 -10.89 12.88
CA GLU A 367 -21.99 -10.18 13.72
C GLU A 367 -22.39 -8.82 13.13
N LYS A 368 -21.56 -8.24 12.26
CA LYS A 368 -21.78 -6.96 11.58
C LYS A 368 -21.43 -7.11 10.10
N LEU A 369 -22.32 -7.73 9.34
CA LEU A 369 -22.13 -8.00 7.91
C LEU A 369 -21.79 -6.74 7.10
N GLU A 370 -22.34 -5.57 7.46
CA GLU A 370 -21.96 -4.30 6.83
C GLU A 370 -20.46 -4.02 6.94
N THR A 371 -19.86 -4.25 8.13
CA THR A 371 -18.42 -4.07 8.33
C THR A 371 -17.60 -5.09 7.54
N TYR A 372 -18.09 -6.32 7.43
CA TYR A 372 -17.49 -7.34 6.56
C TYR A 372 -17.48 -6.88 5.10
N PHE A 373 -18.61 -6.42 4.56
CA PHE A 373 -18.72 -5.98 3.17
C PHE A 373 -17.82 -4.76 2.85
N TYR A 374 -17.74 -3.78 3.74
CA TYR A 374 -16.79 -2.67 3.55
C TYR A 374 -15.33 -3.13 3.60
N THR A 375 -14.99 -4.04 4.52
CA THR A 375 -13.62 -4.54 4.66
C THR A 375 -13.20 -5.38 3.46
N ILE A 376 -14.09 -6.26 2.96
CA ILE A 376 -13.80 -7.09 1.79
C ILE A 376 -13.76 -6.25 0.51
N ALA A 377 -14.58 -5.19 0.40
CA ALA A 377 -14.49 -4.25 -0.71
C ALA A 377 -13.13 -3.54 -0.72
N ILE A 378 -12.63 -3.07 0.43
CA ILE A 378 -11.31 -2.44 0.54
C ILE A 378 -10.20 -3.44 0.18
N LEU A 379 -10.26 -4.69 0.67
CA LEU A 379 -9.30 -5.73 0.30
C LEU A 379 -9.35 -6.02 -1.21
N GLY A 380 -10.55 -6.10 -1.78
CA GLY A 380 -10.78 -6.30 -3.20
C GLY A 380 -10.21 -5.17 -4.05
N VAL A 381 -10.31 -3.92 -3.61
CA VAL A 381 -9.67 -2.76 -4.26
C VAL A 381 -8.14 -2.88 -4.24
N GLY A 382 -7.56 -3.34 -3.13
CA GLY A 382 -6.12 -3.63 -3.06
C GLY A 382 -5.70 -4.69 -4.06
N LEU A 383 -6.43 -5.82 -4.13
CA LEU A 383 -6.15 -6.89 -5.09
C LEU A 383 -6.33 -6.39 -6.53
N ALA A 384 -7.40 -5.65 -6.82
CA ALA A 384 -7.64 -5.06 -8.13
C ALA A 384 -6.52 -4.10 -8.54
N SER A 385 -6.01 -3.29 -7.61
CA SER A 385 -4.87 -2.39 -7.89
C SER A 385 -3.62 -3.15 -8.35
N GLY A 386 -3.39 -4.35 -7.80
CA GLY A 386 -2.32 -5.24 -8.23
C GLY A 386 -2.62 -5.97 -9.55
N ILE A 387 -3.87 -6.41 -9.78
CA ILE A 387 -4.28 -7.10 -11.02
C ILE A 387 -4.18 -6.14 -12.22
N VAL A 388 -4.51 -4.86 -12.03
CA VAL A 388 -4.40 -3.84 -13.08
C VAL A 388 -2.98 -3.70 -13.62
N MET A 389 -1.95 -4.06 -12.84
CA MET A 389 -0.57 -4.09 -13.34
C MET A 389 -0.37 -5.07 -14.50
N GLY A 390 -1.22 -6.10 -14.62
CA GLY A 390 -1.27 -7.00 -15.78
C GLY A 390 -1.65 -6.32 -17.10
N PHE A 391 -2.17 -5.08 -17.04
CA PHE A 391 -2.43 -4.23 -18.22
C PHE A 391 -1.26 -3.29 -18.53
N SER A 392 -0.10 -3.45 -17.87
CA SER A 392 1.12 -2.73 -18.19
C SER A 392 2.16 -3.67 -18.81
N PRO A 393 2.77 -3.31 -19.96
CA PRO A 393 3.87 -4.09 -20.53
C PRO A 393 5.13 -4.08 -19.62
N THR A 394 5.17 -3.19 -18.63
CA THR A 394 6.29 -3.04 -17.70
C THR A 394 6.11 -3.82 -16.39
N ILE A 395 5.13 -4.72 -16.27
CA ILE A 395 4.79 -5.40 -15.01
C ILE A 395 6.00 -6.01 -14.28
N TYR A 396 6.96 -6.60 -15.02
CA TYR A 396 8.17 -7.19 -14.45
C TYR A 396 9.30 -6.18 -14.27
N ALA A 397 9.42 -5.22 -15.19
CA ALA A 397 10.41 -4.13 -15.11
C ALA A 397 10.15 -3.18 -13.94
N SER A 398 8.89 -3.01 -13.55
CA SER A 398 8.52 -2.21 -12.40
C SER A 398 8.82 -2.90 -11.07
N ALA A 399 9.23 -4.18 -11.07
CA ALA A 399 9.40 -4.97 -9.86
C ALA A 399 8.19 -4.82 -8.91
N ASP A 400 8.43 -4.66 -7.61
CA ASP A 400 7.39 -4.78 -6.59
C ASP A 400 6.80 -3.42 -6.16
N ARG A 401 7.41 -2.28 -6.54
CA ARG A 401 6.98 -0.92 -6.17
C ARG A 401 5.49 -0.62 -6.43
N PRO A 402 4.84 -1.07 -7.53
CA PRO A 402 3.44 -0.72 -7.79
C PRO A 402 2.45 -1.42 -6.84
N TYR A 403 2.92 -2.39 -6.06
CA TYR A 403 2.10 -3.14 -5.10
C TYR A 403 2.04 -2.47 -3.72
N ILE A 404 2.67 -1.31 -3.52
CA ILE A 404 2.60 -0.52 -2.28
C ILE A 404 1.16 -0.34 -1.80
N TYR A 405 0.20 -0.08 -2.69
CA TYR A 405 -1.20 0.12 -2.29
C TYR A 405 -1.83 -1.17 -1.73
N LEU A 406 -1.53 -2.33 -2.33
CA LEU A 406 -1.96 -3.62 -1.81
C LEU A 406 -1.29 -3.92 -0.45
N TYR A 407 0.02 -3.66 -0.29
CA TYR A 407 0.70 -3.77 1.00
C TYR A 407 -0.03 -2.97 2.08
N PHE A 408 -0.25 -1.68 1.85
CA PHE A 408 -0.86 -0.81 2.86
C PHE A 408 -2.33 -1.12 3.14
N ILE A 409 -3.07 -1.62 2.15
CA ILE A 409 -4.43 -2.13 2.36
C ILE A 409 -4.43 -3.38 3.23
N LEU A 410 -3.54 -4.35 2.97
CA LEU A 410 -3.39 -5.56 3.80
C LEU A 410 -3.05 -5.21 5.25
N MET A 411 -2.09 -4.29 5.44
CA MET A 411 -1.70 -3.79 6.75
C MET A 411 -2.88 -3.09 7.45
N ALA A 412 -3.60 -2.21 6.77
CA ALA A 412 -4.75 -1.50 7.33
C ALA A 412 -5.88 -2.46 7.75
N VAL A 413 -6.20 -3.47 6.92
CA VAL A 413 -7.20 -4.50 7.22
C VAL A 413 -6.78 -5.33 8.45
N CYS A 414 -5.51 -5.74 8.51
CA CYS A 414 -4.97 -6.48 9.65
C CYS A 414 -5.05 -5.67 10.96
N LEU A 415 -4.56 -4.42 10.93
CA LEU A 415 -4.59 -3.50 12.07
C LEU A 415 -6.03 -3.21 12.53
N PHE A 416 -6.96 -3.07 11.59
CA PHE A 416 -8.38 -2.91 11.88
C PHE A 416 -8.95 -4.14 12.63
N CYS A 417 -8.60 -5.36 12.19
CA CYS A 417 -9.02 -6.60 12.86
C CYS A 417 -8.42 -6.72 14.28
N ILE A 418 -7.12 -6.44 14.45
CA ILE A 418 -6.45 -6.40 15.75
C ILE A 418 -7.17 -5.42 16.69
N ARG A 419 -7.53 -4.23 16.17
CA ARG A 419 -8.23 -3.22 16.93
C ARG A 419 -9.62 -3.69 17.39
N GLN A 420 -10.40 -4.34 16.51
CA GLN A 420 -11.71 -4.88 16.87
C GLN A 420 -11.60 -5.97 17.95
N MET A 421 -10.59 -6.83 17.84
CA MET A 421 -10.37 -7.96 18.75
C MET A 421 -9.63 -7.58 20.04
N ARG A 422 -9.26 -6.30 20.21
CA ARG A 422 -8.39 -5.83 21.30
C ARG A 422 -8.83 -6.28 22.69
N GLY A 423 -10.12 -6.22 22.98
CA GLY A 423 -10.66 -6.61 24.29
C GLY A 423 -10.42 -8.09 24.60
N GLN A 424 -10.65 -8.95 23.60
CA GLN A 424 -10.42 -10.39 23.71
C GLN A 424 -8.92 -10.72 23.77
N ILE A 425 -8.10 -10.08 22.91
CA ILE A 425 -6.64 -10.25 22.95
C ILE A 425 -6.09 -9.95 24.35
N ARG A 426 -6.52 -8.84 24.96
CA ARG A 426 -6.07 -8.46 26.31
C ARG A 426 -6.52 -9.44 27.40
N LYS A 427 -7.69 -10.05 27.25
CA LYS A 427 -8.28 -10.96 28.24
C LYS A 427 -7.67 -12.36 28.17
N GLU A 428 -7.36 -12.82 26.97
CA GLU A 428 -7.11 -14.25 26.71
C GLU A 428 -5.68 -14.55 26.26
N VAL A 429 -4.94 -13.58 25.73
CA VAL A 429 -3.55 -13.79 25.30
C VAL A 429 -2.60 -13.45 26.45
N PRO A 430 -1.77 -14.40 26.92
CA PRO A 430 -0.80 -14.14 27.97
C PRO A 430 0.17 -13.02 27.57
N VAL A 431 0.57 -12.20 28.55
CA VAL A 431 1.55 -11.12 28.33
C VAL A 431 2.86 -11.66 27.75
N LEU A 432 3.29 -12.85 28.17
CA LEU A 432 4.46 -13.53 27.62
C LEU A 432 4.35 -13.73 26.10
N VAL A 433 3.19 -14.21 25.61
CA VAL A 433 2.94 -14.43 24.18
C VAL A 433 2.98 -13.11 23.43
N LEU A 434 2.36 -12.05 23.97
CA LEU A 434 2.41 -10.71 23.37
C LEU A 434 3.85 -10.17 23.28
N ASN A 435 4.66 -10.39 24.32
CA ASN A 435 6.07 -9.99 24.33
C ASN A 435 6.88 -10.78 23.30
N MET A 436 6.68 -12.10 23.20
CA MET A 436 7.32 -12.92 22.18
C MET A 436 6.93 -12.48 20.76
N SER A 437 5.64 -12.22 20.52
CA SER A 437 5.17 -11.70 19.23
C SER A 437 5.80 -10.34 18.90
N ALA A 438 5.96 -9.45 19.89
CA ALA A 438 6.62 -8.16 19.69
C ALA A 438 8.11 -8.31 19.36
N VAL A 439 8.81 -9.25 20.00
CA VAL A 439 10.22 -9.56 19.68
C VAL A 439 10.36 -10.10 18.26
N ILE A 440 9.52 -11.07 17.88
CA ILE A 440 9.53 -11.63 16.52
C ILE A 440 9.26 -10.54 15.48
N LEU A 441 8.22 -9.72 15.69
CA LEU A 441 7.91 -8.60 14.81
C LEU A 441 9.07 -7.61 14.72
N GLY A 442 9.73 -7.32 15.85
CA GLY A 442 10.93 -6.49 15.90
C GLY A 442 12.09 -7.07 15.09
N LEU A 443 12.31 -8.38 15.12
CA LEU A 443 13.33 -9.05 14.30
C LEU A 443 13.05 -8.88 12.80
N PHE A 444 11.81 -9.09 12.35
CA PHE A 444 11.44 -8.84 10.95
C PHE A 444 11.68 -7.39 10.54
N CYS A 445 11.34 -6.42 11.41
CA CYS A 445 11.62 -5.01 11.15
C CYS A 445 13.13 -4.76 11.04
N MET A 446 13.95 -5.31 11.93
CA MET A 446 15.41 -5.13 11.91
C MET A 446 16.05 -5.71 10.65
N VAL A 447 15.61 -6.89 10.20
CA VAL A 447 16.07 -7.50 8.94
C VAL A 447 15.74 -6.59 7.76
N ASN A 448 14.50 -6.12 7.67
CA ASN A 448 14.07 -5.23 6.58
C ASN A 448 14.80 -3.88 6.62
N ILE A 449 15.07 -3.34 7.81
CA ILE A 449 15.85 -2.11 7.98
C ILE A 449 17.28 -2.28 7.49
N ALA A 450 17.91 -3.43 7.81
CA ALA A 450 19.26 -3.74 7.37
C ALA A 450 19.34 -3.93 5.85
N GLU A 451 18.37 -4.65 5.26
CA GLU A 451 18.27 -4.83 3.81
C GLU A 451 18.07 -3.49 3.08
N THR A 452 17.15 -2.65 3.58
CA THR A 452 16.93 -1.32 3.01
C THR A 452 18.19 -0.47 3.10
N LEU A 453 18.86 -0.45 4.27
CA LEU A 453 20.10 0.30 4.47
C LEU A 453 21.21 -0.16 3.52
N TRP A 454 21.33 -1.47 3.30
CA TRP A 454 22.24 -2.05 2.33
C TRP A 454 21.94 -1.53 0.92
N MET A 455 20.68 -1.60 0.49
CA MET A 455 20.24 -1.10 -0.82
C MET A 455 20.53 0.40 -1.00
N CYS A 456 20.25 1.23 0.02
CA CYS A 456 20.57 2.66 0.00
C CYS A 456 22.07 2.95 -0.16
N HIS A 457 22.96 2.02 0.24
CA HIS A 457 24.39 2.20 0.14
C HIS A 457 24.95 1.82 -1.25
N ILE A 458 24.39 0.77 -1.84
CA ILE A 458 24.88 0.19 -3.10
C ILE A 458 24.22 0.79 -4.35
N MET A 459 23.03 1.37 -4.22
CA MET A 459 22.22 1.97 -5.30
C MET A 459 21.94 3.44 -5.00
#